data_AF-A0A3B5BAG9-F1
#
_entry.id   AF-A0A3B5BAG9-F1
#
_cell.length_a   1.000
_cell.length_b   1.000
_cell.length_c   1.000
_cell.angle_alpha   90.00
_cell.angle_beta   90.00
_cell.angle_gamma   90.00
#
_symmetry.space_group_name_H-M   'P 1'
#
loop_
_entity.id
_entity.type
_entity.pdbx_description
1 polymer ?
#
loop_
_entity_poly.entity_id
_entity_poly.type
_entity_poly.pdbx_seq_one_letter_code
_entity_poly.pdbx_strand_id
1 'polypeptide(L)'
;IFIFFIFNLHHDGIQQLRILLCGPCGAGKSSFINSVDSALQGRMTGRATGYSGLIGTFYPFALSDIMGLERDTGRGVRVEDIKLAMKGHVRDGYKFNPNAALSDQDNGYNNNPSPNDKVHVLVCVVSAYALNLIPPETMTKMREVQLAARALRIPQLAVLTRIDEVCPEVNKDIKNVYKSIYVKKQVHEVSGFFLESTRLD
;
A
#
# COMPACT_ATOMS: atom_id res chain seq x y z
N ILE A 1 -9.50 6.62 8.40
CA ILE A 1 -8.49 5.61 7.99
C ILE A 1 -8.56 4.45 8.99
N PHE A 2 -8.94 3.26 8.53
CA PHE A 2 -8.91 2.03 9.33
C PHE A 2 -7.65 1.25 9.02
N ILE A 3 -6.95 0.79 10.04
CA ILE A 3 -5.76 -0.07 9.95
C ILE A 3 -5.99 -1.22 10.93
N PHE A 4 -5.86 -2.47 10.47
CA PHE A 4 -5.95 -3.66 11.32
C PHE A 4 -4.59 -4.36 11.43
N PHE A 5 -4.22 -4.63 12.67
CA PHE A 5 -3.12 -5.44 13.23
C PHE A 5 -1.64 -5.04 13.13
N ILE A 6 -1.02 -5.27 14.29
CA ILE A 6 0.37 -5.06 14.71
C ILE A 6 1.20 -6.25 14.23
N PHE A 7 2.29 -5.99 13.49
CA PHE A 7 3.32 -6.99 13.22
C PHE A 7 4.50 -6.80 14.17
N ASN A 8 4.93 -7.90 14.78
CA ASN A 8 6.15 -7.99 15.56
C ASN A 8 7.29 -8.33 14.59
N LEU A 9 8.07 -7.33 14.17
CA LEU A 9 9.22 -7.53 13.29
C LEU A 9 10.49 -7.59 14.13
N HIS A 10 10.83 -8.80 14.58
CA HIS A 10 12.17 -9.11 15.08
C HIS A 10 12.97 -9.72 13.93
N HIS A 11 13.80 -8.90 13.27
CA HIS A 11 14.80 -9.38 12.32
C HIS A 11 16.07 -8.56 12.46
N ASP A 12 17.15 -9.22 12.88
CA ASP A 12 18.49 -8.64 12.98
C ASP A 12 18.95 -8.18 11.58
N GLY A 13 19.34 -6.92 11.45
CA GLY A 13 19.91 -6.34 10.22
C GLY A 13 18.96 -5.51 9.35
N ILE A 14 17.66 -5.40 9.70
CA ILE A 14 16.73 -4.50 9.01
C ILE A 14 16.77 -3.12 9.67
N GLN A 15 17.19 -2.11 8.91
CA GLN A 15 17.25 -0.72 9.40
C GLN A 15 15.93 0.02 9.20
N GLN A 16 15.17 -0.35 8.16
CA GLN A 16 13.92 0.32 7.80
C GLN A 16 12.90 -0.65 7.22
N LEU A 17 11.71 -0.66 7.79
CA LEU A 17 10.57 -1.45 7.37
C LEU A 17 9.91 -0.87 6.10
N ARG A 18 10.14 -1.47 4.94
CA ARG A 18 9.48 -1.04 3.69
C ARG A 18 8.05 -1.58 3.57
N ILE A 19 7.09 -0.67 3.42
CA ILE A 19 5.67 -0.92 3.26
C ILE A 19 5.27 -0.47 1.86
N LEU A 20 4.82 -1.40 1.02
CA LEU A 20 4.40 -1.11 -0.35
C LEU A 20 2.90 -0.91 -0.44
N LEU A 21 2.44 0.20 -1.00
CA LEU A 21 1.02 0.46 -1.21
C LEU A 21 0.63 0.10 -2.64
N CYS A 22 -0.28 -0.84 -2.84
CA CYS A 22 -0.82 -1.17 -4.15
C CYS A 22 -2.35 -1.05 -4.19
N GLY A 23 -2.93 -1.02 -5.39
CA GLY A 23 -4.38 -0.89 -5.56
C GLY A 23 -4.76 -0.07 -6.78
N PRO A 24 -6.06 0.01 -7.10
CA PRO A 24 -6.55 0.66 -8.30
C PRO A 24 -6.09 2.12 -8.44
N CYS A 25 -6.04 2.61 -9.67
CA CYS A 25 -5.92 4.05 -9.90
C CYS A 25 -7.07 4.81 -9.19
N GLY A 26 -6.76 5.95 -8.57
CA GLY A 26 -7.75 6.73 -7.81
C GLY A 26 -8.18 6.14 -6.45
N ALA A 27 -7.60 5.03 -5.99
CA ALA A 27 -7.93 4.43 -4.69
C ALA A 27 -7.46 5.25 -3.47
N GLY A 28 -6.66 6.31 -3.67
CA GLY A 28 -6.17 7.17 -2.58
C GLY A 28 -4.86 6.72 -1.92
N LYS A 29 -4.00 5.98 -2.65
CA LYS A 29 -2.67 5.55 -2.17
C LYS A 29 -1.79 6.73 -1.75
N SER A 30 -1.54 7.66 -2.67
CA SER A 30 -0.72 8.85 -2.41
C SER A 30 -1.32 9.73 -1.31
N SER A 31 -2.66 9.92 -1.33
CA SER A 31 -3.37 10.68 -0.28
C SER A 31 -3.22 10.04 1.10
N PHE A 32 -3.23 8.71 1.19
CA PHE A 32 -2.99 7.99 2.44
C PHE A 32 -1.57 8.26 2.96
N ILE A 33 -0.55 8.17 2.10
CA ILE A 33 0.84 8.45 2.51
C ILE A 33 0.97 9.88 3.01
N ASN A 34 0.43 10.85 2.26
CA ASN A 34 0.46 12.27 2.66
C ASN A 34 -0.25 12.49 4.01
N SER A 35 -1.35 11.77 4.26
CA SER A 35 -2.07 11.82 5.54
C SER A 35 -1.24 11.26 6.68
N VAL A 36 -0.56 10.12 6.46
CA VAL A 36 0.34 9.52 7.45
C VAL A 36 1.51 10.45 7.74
N ASP A 37 2.16 10.98 6.71
CA ASP A 37 3.28 11.90 6.85
C ASP A 37 2.87 13.17 7.62
N SER A 38 1.75 13.79 7.23
CA SER A 38 1.22 14.99 7.92
C SER A 38 0.88 14.73 9.39
N ALA A 39 0.26 13.57 9.69
CA ALA A 39 -0.11 13.21 11.05
C ALA A 39 1.13 12.94 11.94
N LEU A 40 2.21 12.44 11.35
CA LEU A 40 3.46 12.19 12.06
C LEU A 40 4.29 13.47 12.21
N GLN A 41 4.34 14.34 11.19
CA GLN A 41 4.94 15.67 11.27
C GLN A 41 4.23 16.56 12.32
N GLY A 42 2.91 16.54 12.37
CA GLY A 42 2.11 17.28 13.36
C GLY A 42 2.29 16.81 14.81
N ARG A 43 2.85 15.61 15.03
CA ARG A 43 3.25 15.13 16.37
C ARG A 43 4.64 15.61 16.78
N MET A 44 5.45 16.11 15.85
CA MET A 44 6.80 16.62 16.12
C MET A 44 6.85 18.13 16.36
N THR A 45 5.83 18.89 15.93
CA THR A 45 5.73 20.34 16.18
C THR A 45 5.38 20.71 17.64
N GLY A 46 5.28 19.71 18.53
CA GLY A 46 5.07 19.92 19.97
C GLY A 46 6.30 20.36 20.77
N ARG A 47 7.52 20.43 20.18
CA ARG A 47 8.71 20.94 20.88
C ARG A 47 9.65 21.74 19.96
N ALA A 48 9.69 23.04 20.24
CA ALA A 48 10.76 24.01 20.02
C ALA A 48 11.43 24.14 18.63
N THR A 49 11.28 25.35 18.08
CA THR A 49 12.12 26.02 17.08
C THR A 49 13.62 25.95 17.37
N GLY A 50 14.44 25.62 16.36
CA GLY A 50 15.87 25.93 16.35
C GLY A 50 16.70 25.09 15.39
N TYR A 51 17.26 25.76 14.37
CA TYR A 51 18.40 25.35 13.53
C TYR A 51 18.14 24.43 12.32
N SER A 52 18.45 24.99 11.14
CA SER A 52 18.62 24.27 9.88
C SER A 52 19.66 23.16 10.00
N GLY A 53 19.28 21.96 9.53
CA GLY A 53 20.22 20.88 9.20
C GLY A 53 20.38 19.82 10.29
N LEU A 54 19.82 18.64 10.01
CA LEU A 54 20.14 17.34 10.62
C LEU A 54 19.76 17.16 12.10
N ILE A 55 18.54 16.69 12.33
CA ILE A 55 18.16 15.47 13.09
C ILE A 55 16.64 15.30 12.83
N GLY A 56 16.31 14.96 11.58
CA GLY A 56 14.96 14.61 11.17
C GLY A 56 14.79 13.12 11.34
N THR A 57 14.17 12.70 12.44
CA THR A 57 13.85 11.31 12.80
C THR A 57 13.51 10.44 11.59
N PHE A 58 14.40 9.52 11.22
CA PHE A 58 14.05 8.44 10.30
C PHE A 58 12.93 7.63 10.94
N TYR A 59 11.75 7.58 10.32
CA TYR A 59 10.77 6.57 10.72
C TYR A 59 11.43 5.20 10.50
N PRO A 60 11.25 4.24 11.42
CA PRO A 60 11.75 2.88 11.24
C PRO A 60 11.01 2.14 10.12
N PHE A 61 10.22 2.85 9.30
CA PHE A 61 9.52 2.36 8.13
C PHE A 61 9.57 3.37 6.98
N ALA A 62 9.40 2.88 5.75
CA ALA A 62 9.22 3.68 4.54
C ALA A 62 7.91 3.25 3.86
N LEU A 63 7.10 4.21 3.44
CA LEU A 63 5.91 3.96 2.64
C LEU A 63 6.26 4.21 1.17
N SER A 64 6.10 3.20 0.32
CA SER A 64 6.36 3.30 -1.12
C SER A 64 5.03 3.39 -1.88
N ASP A 65 4.82 4.52 -2.56
CA ASP A 65 3.73 4.66 -3.51
C ASP A 65 4.13 4.10 -4.87
N ILE A 66 3.17 3.47 -5.55
CA ILE A 66 3.33 3.04 -6.93
C ILE A 66 2.13 3.48 -7.75
N MET A 67 2.33 3.54 -9.06
CA MET A 67 1.25 3.83 -10.00
C MET A 67 0.09 2.84 -9.80
N GLY A 68 -1.15 3.29 -10.03
CA GLY A 68 -2.32 2.45 -9.82
C GLY A 68 -2.39 1.26 -10.75
N LEU A 69 -3.05 0.19 -10.30
CA LEU A 69 -3.50 -0.88 -11.18
C LEU A 69 -4.67 -0.36 -12.03
N GLU A 70 -4.58 -0.57 -13.33
CA GLU A 70 -5.62 -0.16 -14.29
C GLU A 70 -6.05 -1.35 -15.16
N ARG A 71 -7.22 -1.24 -15.78
CA ARG A 71 -7.80 -2.29 -16.62
C ARG A 71 -6.91 -2.61 -17.82
N ASP A 72 -6.61 -1.60 -18.62
CA ASP A 72 -6.02 -1.81 -19.94
C ASP A 72 -4.54 -2.19 -19.86
N THR A 73 -4.11 -3.01 -20.80
CA THR A 73 -2.69 -3.28 -21.04
C THR A 73 -2.02 -2.00 -21.55
N GLY A 74 -0.85 -1.64 -21.02
CA GLY A 74 -0.20 -0.37 -21.34
C GLY A 74 -0.72 0.84 -20.55
N ARG A 75 -1.54 0.59 -19.51
CA ARG A 75 -1.96 1.59 -18.52
C ARG A 75 -1.72 1.05 -17.10
N GLY A 76 -1.40 1.95 -16.18
CA GLY A 76 -1.07 1.59 -14.80
C GLY A 76 0.24 0.81 -14.65
N VAL A 77 0.53 0.43 -13.40
CA VAL A 77 1.70 -0.39 -13.07
C VAL A 77 1.49 -1.85 -13.52
N ARG A 78 2.55 -2.52 -13.98
CA ARG A 78 2.49 -3.94 -14.33
C ARG A 78 2.64 -4.79 -13.06
N VAL A 79 1.92 -5.91 -13.02
CA VAL A 79 2.01 -6.87 -11.91
C VAL A 79 3.44 -7.40 -11.75
N GLU A 80 4.15 -7.63 -12.85
CA GLU A 80 5.55 -8.10 -12.82
C GLU A 80 6.48 -7.10 -12.14
N ASP A 81 6.29 -5.81 -12.39
CA ASP A 81 7.10 -4.77 -11.75
C ASP A 81 6.82 -4.68 -10.24
N ILE A 82 5.57 -4.92 -9.81
CA ILE A 82 5.23 -5.04 -8.39
C ILE A 82 5.93 -6.24 -7.76
N LYS A 83 5.96 -7.40 -8.44
CA LYS A 83 6.67 -8.59 -7.97
C LYS A 83 8.17 -8.34 -7.82
N LEU A 84 8.78 -7.60 -8.75
CA LEU A 84 10.16 -7.16 -8.66
C LEU A 84 10.38 -6.20 -7.50
N ALA A 85 9.48 -5.24 -7.30
CA ALA A 85 9.54 -4.30 -6.18
C ALA A 85 9.47 -5.05 -4.84
N MET A 86 8.59 -6.05 -4.70
CA MET A 86 8.50 -6.86 -3.48
C MET A 86 9.81 -7.59 -3.15
N LYS A 87 10.54 -8.03 -4.18
CA LYS A 87 11.83 -8.71 -4.06
C LYS A 87 13.02 -7.76 -3.87
N GLY A 88 12.81 -6.44 -3.92
CA GLY A 88 13.85 -5.42 -3.81
C GLY A 88 14.61 -5.12 -5.11
N HIS A 89 14.12 -5.62 -6.24
CA HIS A 89 14.78 -5.47 -7.55
C HIS A 89 14.49 -4.14 -8.25
N VAL A 90 13.68 -3.26 -7.66
CA VAL A 90 13.36 -1.94 -8.21
C VAL A 90 14.07 -0.87 -7.39
N ARG A 91 14.92 -0.06 -8.03
CA ARG A 91 15.62 1.04 -7.36
C ARG A 91 14.67 2.20 -7.06
N ASP A 92 14.94 2.88 -5.94
CA ASP A 92 14.21 4.10 -5.56
C ASP A 92 14.31 5.15 -6.69
N GLY A 93 13.18 5.78 -7.02
CA GLY A 93 13.10 6.76 -8.12
C GLY A 93 12.90 6.16 -9.52
N TYR A 94 12.82 4.83 -9.67
CA TYR A 94 12.46 4.23 -10.95
C TYR A 94 11.05 4.65 -11.41
N LYS A 95 10.95 5.08 -12.67
CA LYS A 95 9.67 5.42 -13.30
C LYS A 95 9.17 4.23 -14.11
N PHE A 96 8.08 3.62 -13.66
CA PHE A 96 7.49 2.45 -14.33
C PHE A 96 7.15 2.73 -15.79
N ASN A 97 7.54 1.81 -16.66
CA ASN A 97 7.16 1.81 -18.06
C ASN A 97 5.86 1.01 -18.23
N PRO A 98 4.74 1.63 -18.66
CA PRO A 98 3.50 0.89 -18.85
C PRO A 98 3.59 -0.15 -19.99
N ASN A 99 4.49 0.05 -20.95
CA ASN A 99 4.58 -0.77 -22.17
C ASN A 99 5.47 -2.01 -22.00
N ALA A 100 6.39 -2.02 -21.05
CA ALA A 100 7.35 -3.11 -20.83
C ALA A 100 7.64 -3.29 -19.34
N ALA A 101 7.81 -4.54 -18.90
CA ALA A 101 8.25 -4.81 -17.54
C ALA A 101 9.73 -4.46 -17.38
N LEU A 102 10.15 -4.13 -16.16
CA LEU A 102 11.55 -3.91 -15.82
C LEU A 102 12.35 -5.19 -16.04
N SER A 103 13.46 -5.07 -16.76
CA SER A 103 14.42 -6.13 -17.04
C SER A 103 15.72 -5.94 -16.24
N ASP A 104 16.52 -6.98 -16.13
CA ASP A 104 17.83 -6.96 -15.44
C ASP A 104 18.90 -6.10 -16.14
N GLN A 105 18.66 -5.77 -17.41
CA GLN A 105 19.51 -4.87 -18.21
C GLN A 105 19.17 -3.40 -18.00
N ASP A 106 18.02 -3.08 -17.38
CA ASP A 106 17.59 -1.71 -17.16
C ASP A 106 18.34 -1.06 -16.00
N ASN A 107 18.71 0.21 -16.16
CA ASN A 107 19.39 1.00 -15.10
C ASN A 107 18.59 1.08 -13.78
N GLY A 108 17.28 0.91 -13.85
CA GLY A 108 16.36 0.89 -12.70
C GLY A 108 16.35 -0.43 -11.93
N TYR A 109 16.99 -1.48 -12.44
CA TYR A 109 17.02 -2.80 -11.84
C TYR A 109 18.14 -2.93 -10.80
N ASN A 110 17.79 -3.49 -9.66
CA ASN A 110 18.74 -3.84 -8.62
C ASN A 110 19.11 -5.32 -8.73
N ASN A 111 20.31 -5.60 -9.23
CA ASN A 111 20.82 -6.96 -9.43
C ASN A 111 21.08 -7.73 -8.13
N ASN A 112 21.31 -7.04 -7.01
CA ASN A 112 21.65 -7.68 -5.75
C ASN A 112 20.91 -7.03 -4.57
N PRO A 113 19.60 -7.33 -4.41
CA PRO A 113 18.79 -6.72 -3.36
C PRO A 113 19.23 -7.15 -1.97
N SER A 114 19.45 -6.17 -1.10
CA SER A 114 19.66 -6.38 0.33
C SER A 114 18.32 -6.65 1.03
N PRO A 115 18.33 -7.16 2.29
CA PRO A 115 17.10 -7.28 3.07
C PRO A 115 16.34 -5.95 3.21
N ASN A 116 17.06 -4.83 3.32
CA ASN A 116 16.47 -3.49 3.42
C ASN A 116 15.78 -3.02 2.13
N ASP A 117 16.09 -3.61 0.98
CA ASP A 117 15.46 -3.26 -0.30
C ASP A 117 14.12 -3.97 -0.48
N LYS A 118 13.89 -5.07 0.25
CA LYS A 118 12.70 -5.90 0.12
C LYS A 118 11.49 -5.24 0.77
N VAL A 119 10.31 -5.54 0.24
CA VAL A 119 9.06 -5.16 0.88
C VAL A 119 8.79 -6.10 2.04
N HIS A 120 8.41 -5.51 3.16
CA HIS A 120 8.13 -6.23 4.40
C HIS A 120 6.64 -6.28 4.72
N VAL A 121 5.86 -5.33 4.20
CA VAL A 121 4.39 -5.32 4.32
C VAL A 121 3.79 -4.85 3.01
N LEU A 122 2.81 -5.58 2.50
CA LEU A 122 1.97 -5.13 1.40
C LEU A 122 0.69 -4.52 1.95
N VAL A 123 0.37 -3.30 1.53
CA VAL A 123 -0.89 -2.62 1.84
C VAL A 123 -1.69 -2.44 0.57
N CYS A 124 -2.81 -3.15 0.43
CA CYS A 124 -3.74 -2.91 -0.65
C CYS A 124 -4.74 -1.82 -0.26
N VAL A 125 -4.74 -0.73 -1.02
CA VAL A 125 -5.64 0.41 -0.82
C VAL A 125 -6.82 0.29 -1.77
N VAL A 126 -8.02 0.34 -1.21
CA VAL A 126 -9.28 0.22 -1.95
C VAL A 126 -10.19 1.39 -1.58
N SER A 127 -10.83 2.01 -2.57
CA SER A 127 -11.81 3.07 -2.34
C SER A 127 -13.19 2.47 -2.09
N ALA A 128 -13.83 2.86 -0.99
CA ALA A 128 -15.20 2.47 -0.67
C ALA A 128 -16.20 2.96 -1.72
N TYR A 129 -15.93 4.11 -2.32
CA TYR A 129 -16.75 4.67 -3.41
C TYR A 129 -16.68 3.84 -4.69
N ALA A 130 -15.50 3.30 -5.02
CA ALA A 130 -15.27 2.59 -6.27
C ALA A 130 -15.26 1.06 -6.11
N LEU A 131 -15.60 0.54 -4.93
CA LEU A 131 -15.42 -0.87 -4.58
C LEU A 131 -16.17 -1.81 -5.54
N ASN A 132 -17.41 -1.48 -5.86
CA ASN A 132 -18.25 -2.24 -6.80
C ASN A 132 -17.99 -1.88 -8.28
N LEU A 133 -17.10 -0.92 -8.53
CA LEU A 133 -16.75 -0.41 -9.85
C LEU A 133 -15.36 -0.89 -10.30
N ILE A 134 -14.66 -1.68 -9.48
CA ILE A 134 -13.35 -2.22 -9.83
C ILE A 134 -13.55 -3.23 -10.98
N PRO A 135 -12.93 -3.02 -12.16
CA PRO A 135 -13.07 -3.96 -13.26
C PRO A 135 -12.51 -5.34 -12.89
N PRO A 136 -13.12 -6.45 -13.35
CA PRO A 136 -12.63 -7.80 -13.08
C PRO A 136 -11.15 -7.99 -13.42
N GLU A 137 -10.66 -7.37 -14.50
CA GLU A 137 -9.26 -7.42 -14.91
C GLU A 137 -8.33 -6.75 -13.87
N THR A 138 -8.79 -5.67 -13.24
CA THR A 138 -8.05 -5.01 -12.15
C THR A 138 -8.07 -5.86 -10.88
N MET A 139 -9.20 -6.51 -10.58
CA MET A 139 -9.30 -7.46 -9.47
C MET A 139 -8.35 -8.65 -9.65
N THR A 140 -8.26 -9.20 -10.86
CA THR A 140 -7.31 -10.28 -11.19
C THR A 140 -5.87 -9.84 -10.94
N LYS A 141 -5.47 -8.64 -11.40
CA LYS A 141 -4.13 -8.10 -11.14
C LYS A 141 -3.86 -7.93 -9.63
N MET A 142 -4.83 -7.43 -8.87
CA MET A 142 -4.71 -7.33 -7.41
C MET A 142 -4.52 -8.70 -6.75
N ARG A 143 -5.28 -9.71 -7.20
CA ARG A 143 -5.17 -11.09 -6.71
C ARG A 143 -3.80 -11.70 -7.02
N GLU A 144 -3.27 -11.48 -8.22
CA GLU A 144 -1.92 -11.94 -8.57
C GLU A 144 -0.84 -11.33 -7.68
N VAL A 145 -0.96 -10.04 -7.36
CA VAL A 145 -0.04 -9.36 -6.42
C VAL A 145 -0.16 -9.96 -5.02
N GLN A 146 -1.37 -10.20 -4.53
CA GLN A 146 -1.60 -10.82 -3.21
C GLN A 146 -1.01 -12.24 -3.13
N LEU A 147 -1.20 -13.06 -4.18
CA LEU A 147 -0.63 -14.41 -4.24
C LEU A 147 0.89 -14.38 -4.27
N ALA A 148 1.49 -13.45 -5.00
CA ALA A 148 2.94 -13.27 -5.01
C ALA A 148 3.47 -12.83 -3.63
N ALA A 149 2.79 -11.90 -2.94
CA ALA A 149 3.15 -11.51 -1.57
C ALA A 149 3.04 -12.70 -0.60
N ARG A 150 1.99 -13.52 -0.71
CA ARG A 150 1.81 -14.76 0.07
C ARG A 150 2.96 -15.74 -0.15
N ALA A 151 3.34 -15.97 -1.40
CA ALA A 151 4.46 -16.85 -1.74
C ALA A 151 5.80 -16.37 -1.16
N LEU A 152 5.96 -15.04 -1.03
CA LEU A 152 7.12 -14.41 -0.38
C LEU A 152 6.98 -14.31 1.15
N ARG A 153 5.88 -14.81 1.73
CA ARG A 153 5.54 -14.68 3.16
C ARG A 153 5.50 -13.23 3.65
N ILE A 154 5.14 -12.30 2.77
CA ILE A 154 4.96 -10.89 3.09
C ILE A 154 3.56 -10.72 3.71
N PRO A 155 3.46 -10.20 4.94
CA PRO A 155 2.21 -9.74 5.53
C PRO A 155 1.40 -8.80 4.63
N GLN A 156 0.08 -9.00 4.60
CA GLN A 156 -0.83 -8.22 3.77
C GLN A 156 -1.88 -7.50 4.62
N LEU A 157 -2.12 -6.23 4.32
CA LEU A 157 -3.15 -5.39 4.91
C LEU A 157 -4.05 -4.82 3.80
N ALA A 158 -5.34 -4.68 4.10
CA ALA A 158 -6.25 -3.88 3.27
C ALA A 158 -6.62 -2.58 3.98
N VAL A 159 -6.60 -1.46 3.25
CA VAL A 159 -7.05 -0.14 3.72
C VAL A 159 -8.22 0.31 2.86
N LEU A 160 -9.36 0.55 3.51
CA LEU A 160 -10.54 1.12 2.88
C LEU A 160 -10.54 2.64 3.02
N THR A 161 -10.52 3.36 1.89
CA THR A 161 -10.48 4.82 1.81
C THR A 161 -11.84 5.38 1.36
N ARG A 162 -12.01 6.71 1.46
CA ARG A 162 -13.20 7.46 0.98
C ARG A 162 -14.53 6.92 1.54
N ILE A 163 -14.50 6.43 2.78
CA ILE A 163 -15.66 5.90 3.51
C ILE A 163 -16.67 6.99 3.89
N ASP A 164 -16.19 8.22 4.03
CA ASP A 164 -16.94 9.44 4.28
C ASP A 164 -17.78 9.87 3.07
N GLU A 165 -17.39 9.48 1.86
CA GLU A 165 -18.17 9.80 0.65
C GLU A 165 -19.38 8.87 0.46
N VAL A 166 -19.30 7.66 0.99
CA VAL A 166 -20.35 6.64 0.85
C VAL A 166 -21.22 6.50 2.09
N CYS A 167 -20.82 7.10 3.21
CA CYS A 167 -21.57 7.03 4.46
C CYS A 167 -21.78 8.44 5.05
N PRO A 168 -22.99 9.03 4.91
CA PRO A 168 -23.29 10.39 5.40
C PRO A 168 -23.05 10.57 6.90
N GLU A 169 -23.28 9.53 7.70
CA GLU A 169 -23.02 9.57 9.14
C GLU A 169 -21.52 9.72 9.46
N VAL A 170 -20.67 9.10 8.65
CA VAL A 170 -19.21 9.17 8.75
C VAL A 170 -18.69 10.49 8.18
N ASN A 171 -19.31 11.01 7.12
CA ASN A 171 -19.05 12.35 6.60
C ASN A 171 -19.29 13.41 7.68
N LYS A 172 -20.44 13.31 8.37
CA LYS A 172 -20.85 14.24 9.42
C LYS A 172 -19.93 14.16 10.64
N ASP A 173 -19.56 12.96 11.06
CA ASP A 173 -18.56 12.74 12.11
C ASP A 173 -17.81 11.43 11.85
N ILE A 174 -16.51 11.55 11.55
CA ILE A 174 -15.63 10.42 11.26
C ILE A 174 -15.62 9.37 12.39
N LYS A 175 -15.95 9.73 13.63
CA LYS A 175 -16.04 8.80 14.77
C LYS A 175 -17.18 7.79 14.61
N ASN A 176 -18.20 8.10 13.82
CA ASN A 176 -19.32 7.18 13.54
C ASN A 176 -18.93 5.99 12.68
N VAL A 177 -17.71 5.97 12.15
CA VAL A 177 -17.18 4.86 11.38
C VAL A 177 -17.27 3.51 12.11
N TYR A 178 -17.05 3.47 13.42
CA TYR A 178 -17.17 2.24 14.23
C TYR A 178 -18.62 1.82 14.49
N LYS A 179 -19.57 2.73 14.25
CA LYS A 179 -21.01 2.50 14.44
C LYS A 179 -21.73 2.18 13.13
N SER A 180 -21.16 2.60 12.00
CA SER A 180 -21.76 2.45 10.69
C SER A 180 -21.82 0.98 10.27
N ILE A 181 -23.05 0.45 10.21
CA ILE A 181 -23.33 -0.89 9.66
C ILE A 181 -22.90 -0.97 8.20
N TYR A 182 -23.05 0.13 7.45
CA TYR A 182 -22.66 0.18 6.04
C TYR A 182 -21.14 0.02 5.87
N VAL A 183 -20.33 0.79 6.60
CA VAL A 183 -18.87 0.65 6.55
C VAL A 183 -18.45 -0.75 6.99
N LYS A 184 -19.09 -1.30 8.03
CA LYS A 184 -18.83 -2.68 8.47
C LYS A 184 -19.08 -3.70 7.36
N LYS A 185 -20.16 -3.56 6.58
CA LYS A 185 -20.45 -4.43 5.43
C LYS A 185 -19.37 -4.33 4.35
N GLN A 186 -18.92 -3.11 4.01
CA GLN A 186 -17.85 -2.92 3.04
C GLN A 186 -16.53 -3.54 3.52
N VAL A 187 -16.20 -3.41 4.81
CA VAL A 187 -15.03 -4.07 5.38
C VAL A 187 -15.14 -5.60 5.24
N HIS A 188 -16.32 -6.19 5.45
CA HIS A 188 -16.53 -7.63 5.23
C HIS A 188 -16.37 -8.02 3.75
N GLU A 189 -16.85 -7.19 2.83
CA GLU A 189 -16.73 -7.42 1.39
C GLU A 189 -15.26 -7.38 0.92
N VAL A 190 -14.52 -6.35 1.34
CA VAL A 190 -13.06 -6.30 1.16
C VAL A 190 -12.44 -7.54 1.80
N SER A 191 -12.77 -7.83 3.06
CA SER A 191 -12.17 -8.97 3.76
C SER A 191 -12.41 -10.28 3.02
N GLY A 192 -13.59 -10.51 2.43
CA GLY A 192 -13.85 -11.68 1.58
C GLY A 192 -12.90 -11.76 0.40
N PHE A 193 -12.71 -10.65 -0.33
CA PHE A 193 -11.76 -10.56 -1.44
C PHE A 193 -10.31 -10.87 -1.04
N PHE A 194 -9.89 -10.47 0.17
CA PHE A 194 -8.53 -10.69 0.67
C PHE A 194 -8.34 -12.03 1.41
N LEU A 195 -9.37 -12.56 2.07
CA LEU A 195 -9.32 -13.75 2.93
C LEU A 195 -9.79 -15.03 2.24
N GLU A 196 -10.58 -15.01 1.15
CA GLU A 196 -10.87 -16.26 0.41
C GLU A 196 -9.62 -16.88 -0.24
N SER A 197 -8.52 -16.12 -0.30
CA SER A 197 -7.19 -16.61 -0.63
C SER A 197 -6.56 -17.52 0.44
N THR A 198 -7.19 -17.74 1.60
CA THR A 198 -6.68 -18.62 2.67
C THR A 198 -7.34 -20.00 2.74
N ARG A 199 -8.32 -20.31 1.88
CA ARG A 199 -9.08 -21.59 1.91
C ARG A 199 -8.69 -22.61 0.86
N LEU A 200 -7.74 -22.27 0.00
CA LEU A 200 -7.11 -23.21 -0.92
C LEU A 200 -5.69 -23.41 -0.42
N ASP A 201 -5.53 -24.38 0.47
CA ASP A 201 -4.35 -25.23 0.73
C ASP A 201 -4.83 -26.38 1.63
#